data_AF-A0A957ZN32-F1
#
_entry.id   AF-A0A957ZN32-F1
#
_cell.length_a   1.000
_cell.length_b   1.000
_cell.length_c   1.000
_cell.angle_alpha   90.00
_cell.angle_beta   90.00
_cell.angle_gamma   90.00
#
_symmetry.space_group_name_H-M   'P 1'
#
loop_
_entity.id
_entity.type
_entity.pdbx_description
1 polymer ?
#
loop_
_entity_poly.entity_id
_entity_poly.type
_entity_poly.pdbx_seq_one_letter_code
_entity_poly.pdbx_strand_id
1 'polypeptide(L)'
;MLKPTLFLLKICLMCGLTACAGNSQAALETTPATRGEALFVQGGCQACHAFQPGVDVPNIGPNLAGAAALGAQGLADPAYNGQAETVTDYLRESILKPEVYVTPGFEPIMPAYAAVISDEDLAELVKYLEALP
;
A
#
# COMPACT_ATOMS: atom_id res chain seq x y z
N MET A 1 -33.05 70.68 28.83
CA MET A 1 -32.70 70.77 27.38
C MET A 1 -32.29 69.37 26.93
N LEU A 2 -33.23 68.42 26.86
CA LEU A 2 -33.92 67.91 25.65
C LEU A 2 -33.03 67.72 24.40
N LYS A 3 -32.90 66.44 24.01
CA LYS A 3 -32.30 65.90 22.77
C LYS A 3 -32.97 66.46 21.50
N PRO A 4 -32.34 66.25 20.34
CA PRO A 4 -33.01 65.35 19.41
C PRO A 4 -32.09 64.35 18.68
N THR A 5 -32.71 63.22 18.39
CA THR A 5 -32.36 62.03 17.61
C THR A 5 -32.29 62.34 16.11
N LEU A 6 -31.41 61.70 15.31
CA LEU A 6 -31.80 60.91 14.11
C LEU A 6 -30.62 60.21 13.41
N PHE A 7 -30.81 58.91 13.16
CA PHE A 7 -30.39 58.10 12.01
C PHE A 7 -28.94 58.18 11.50
N LEU A 8 -28.25 57.02 11.53
CA LEU A 8 -28.08 56.22 10.31
C LEU A 8 -27.57 54.82 10.66
N LEU A 9 -28.45 53.86 10.42
CA LEU A 9 -28.21 52.44 10.31
C LEU A 9 -27.15 52.18 9.20
N LYS A 10 -26.00 51.62 9.57
CA LYS A 10 -25.14 50.88 8.63
C LYS A 10 -24.85 49.51 9.22
N ILE A 11 -25.71 48.58 8.81
CA ILE A 11 -25.46 47.14 8.82
C ILE A 11 -24.18 46.89 8.01
N CYS A 12 -23.12 46.39 8.65
CA CYS A 12 -22.02 45.73 7.97
C CYS A 12 -22.08 44.25 8.36
N LEU A 13 -22.68 43.50 7.46
CA LEU A 13 -22.61 42.06 7.30
C LEU A 13 -21.14 41.66 7.15
N MET A 14 -20.56 40.93 8.11
CA MET A 14 -19.47 39.99 7.83
C MET A 14 -19.45 38.90 8.91
N CYS A 15 -19.66 37.68 8.44
CA CYS A 15 -19.67 36.42 9.16
C CYS A 15 -18.29 36.17 9.80
N GLY A 16 -18.22 36.26 11.12
CA GLY A 16 -17.03 35.97 11.91
C GLY A 16 -16.97 34.50 12.29
N LEU A 17 -16.06 33.79 11.62
CA LEU A 17 -15.42 32.53 11.97
C LEU A 17 -15.34 32.25 13.48
N THR A 18 -16.01 31.20 13.97
CA THR A 18 -15.54 30.48 15.18
C THR A 18 -15.97 29.02 15.10
N ALA A 19 -14.96 28.16 15.24
CA ALA A 19 -14.93 26.73 14.97
C ALA A 19 -15.80 25.90 15.93
N CYS A 20 -16.42 24.85 15.38
CA CYS A 20 -16.82 23.65 16.13
C CYS A 20 -16.58 22.41 15.27
N ALA A 21 -15.81 21.48 15.85
CA ALA A 21 -15.81 20.04 15.62
C ALA A 21 -15.51 19.50 14.21
N GLY A 22 -14.34 18.89 14.10
CA GLY A 22 -13.96 18.05 12.96
C GLY A 22 -12.65 17.34 13.26
N ASN A 23 -12.62 16.55 14.34
CA ASN A 23 -11.59 15.54 14.53
C ASN A 23 -11.65 14.57 13.35
N SER A 24 -10.77 14.77 12.37
CA SER A 24 -10.45 13.76 11.36
C SER A 24 -8.96 13.83 11.07
N GLN A 25 -8.16 13.82 12.13
CA GLN A 25 -6.99 12.97 12.07
C GLN A 25 -7.56 11.57 12.33
N ALA A 26 -7.88 10.87 11.24
CA ALA A 26 -7.75 9.42 11.28
C ALA A 26 -6.32 9.20 11.75
N ALA A 27 -6.18 8.91 13.04
CA ALA A 27 -4.98 8.33 13.56
C ALA A 27 -4.65 7.22 12.57
N LEU A 28 -3.42 7.25 12.04
CA LEU A 28 -2.78 6.03 11.63
C LEU A 28 -2.81 5.17 12.89
N GLU A 29 -3.90 4.41 13.05
CA GLU A 29 -4.05 3.34 14.00
C GLU A 29 -2.78 2.53 13.77
N THR A 30 -1.82 2.70 14.67
CA THR A 30 -0.59 1.92 14.66
C THR A 30 -1.01 0.57 15.17
N THR A 31 -1.75 -0.13 14.31
CA THR A 31 -2.06 -1.53 14.43
C THR A 31 -0.70 -2.19 14.57
N PRO A 32 -0.48 -3.04 15.60
CA PRO A 32 0.78 -3.76 15.70
C PRO A 32 1.07 -4.40 14.35
N ALA A 33 2.20 -4.03 13.75
CA ALA A 33 2.57 -4.55 12.44
C ALA A 33 2.51 -6.07 12.51
N THR A 34 1.78 -6.68 11.58
CA THR A 34 1.70 -8.14 11.53
C THR A 34 3.10 -8.72 11.31
N ARG A 35 3.33 -10.00 11.67
CA ARG A 35 4.64 -10.62 11.41
C ARG A 35 5.03 -10.51 9.93
N GLY A 36 4.09 -10.73 9.01
CA GLY A 36 4.32 -10.56 7.57
C GLY A 36 4.67 -9.13 7.16
N GLU A 37 4.03 -8.12 7.76
CA GLU A 37 4.38 -6.71 7.54
C GLU A 37 5.80 -6.39 8.03
N ALA A 38 6.18 -6.88 9.21
CA ALA A 38 7.53 -6.71 9.72
C ALA A 38 8.57 -7.39 8.81
N LEU A 39 8.26 -8.57 8.27
CA LEU A 39 9.11 -9.27 7.31
C LEU A 39 9.22 -8.53 5.98
N PHE A 40 8.13 -7.94 5.48
CA PHE A 40 8.14 -7.10 4.29
C PHE A 40 9.12 -5.93 4.46
N VAL A 41 9.08 -5.29 5.63
CA VAL A 41 9.98 -4.18 5.99
C VAL A 41 11.43 -4.62 6.12
N GLN A 42 11.68 -5.72 6.86
CA GLN A 42 13.01 -6.24 7.14
C GLN A 42 13.69 -6.83 5.90
N GLY A 43 12.91 -7.46 5.01
CA GLY A 43 13.36 -7.94 3.72
C GLY A 43 13.66 -6.81 2.73
N GLY A 44 13.31 -5.55 3.06
CA GLY A 44 13.54 -4.40 2.20
C GLY A 44 12.61 -4.33 0.99
N CYS A 45 11.49 -5.04 1.00
CA CYS A 45 10.56 -5.13 -0.13
C CYS A 45 10.02 -3.75 -0.54
N GLN A 46 9.76 -2.87 0.44
CA GLN A 46 9.30 -1.50 0.23
C GLN A 46 10.30 -0.58 -0.49
N ALA A 47 11.57 -0.98 -0.59
CA ALA A 47 12.56 -0.20 -1.34
C ALA A 47 12.32 -0.25 -2.86
N CYS A 48 11.63 -1.30 -3.33
CA CYS A 48 11.37 -1.55 -4.74
C CYS A 48 9.87 -1.60 -5.08
N HIS A 49 9.04 -2.01 -4.12
CA HIS A 49 7.62 -2.22 -4.32
C HIS A 49 6.78 -1.19 -3.56
N ALA A 50 5.86 -0.56 -4.27
CA ALA A 50 4.74 0.11 -3.63
C ALA A 50 3.78 -0.96 -3.11
N PHE A 51 2.99 -0.63 -2.10
CA PHE A 51 2.00 -1.55 -1.53
C PHE A 51 0.72 -0.83 -1.09
N GLN A 52 0.64 0.47 -1.40
CA GLN A 52 -0.53 1.30 -1.12
C GLN A 52 -1.31 1.55 -2.43
N PRO A 53 -2.65 1.46 -2.40
CA PRO A 53 -3.48 1.73 -3.57
C PRO A 53 -3.25 3.13 -4.14
N GLY A 54 -3.21 3.24 -5.47
CA GLY A 54 -3.08 4.53 -6.16
C GLY A 54 -1.72 5.22 -6.01
N VAL A 55 -0.73 4.51 -5.45
CA VAL A 55 0.65 5.00 -5.34
C VAL A 55 1.50 4.36 -6.43
N ASP A 56 1.57 5.05 -7.58
CA ASP A 56 2.55 4.76 -8.62
C ASP A 56 3.77 5.67 -8.41
N VAL A 57 4.69 5.24 -7.54
CA VAL A 57 6.05 5.80 -7.53
C VAL A 57 6.85 5.19 -8.68
N PRO A 58 7.87 5.88 -9.23
CA PRO A 58 8.79 5.26 -10.18
C PRO A 58 9.52 4.12 -9.46
N ASN A 59 8.97 2.91 -9.59
CA ASN A 59 9.32 1.79 -8.73
C ASN A 59 9.94 0.68 -9.54
N ILE A 60 11.08 0.26 -9.02
CA ILE A 60 11.91 -0.84 -9.50
C ILE A 60 11.09 -2.13 -9.73
N GLY A 61 10.03 -2.35 -8.95
CA GLY A 61 9.10 -3.47 -9.11
C GLY A 61 7.63 -3.02 -9.16
N PRO A 62 6.69 -3.96 -9.45
CA PRO A 62 5.26 -3.68 -9.48
C PRO A 62 4.74 -3.18 -8.13
N ASN A 63 3.70 -2.33 -8.18
CA ASN A 63 2.91 -2.03 -7.00
C ASN A 63 2.16 -3.30 -6.57
N LEU A 64 2.30 -3.67 -5.30
CA LEU A 64 1.74 -4.86 -4.68
C LEU A 64 0.40 -4.60 -3.97
N ALA A 65 -0.17 -3.39 -4.11
CA ALA A 65 -1.59 -3.18 -3.81
C ALA A 65 -2.42 -4.20 -4.63
N GLY A 66 -3.25 -4.99 -3.96
CA GLY A 66 -3.97 -6.11 -4.56
C GLY A 66 -3.06 -7.26 -5.02
N ALA A 67 -1.98 -7.56 -4.29
CA ALA A 67 -0.99 -8.58 -4.67
C ALA A 67 -1.61 -9.95 -5.01
N ALA A 68 -2.69 -10.36 -4.35
CA ALA A 68 -3.41 -11.59 -4.70
C ALA A 68 -3.97 -11.56 -6.13
N ALA A 69 -4.55 -10.43 -6.56
CA ALA A 69 -5.09 -10.27 -7.91
C ALA A 69 -3.96 -10.21 -8.96
N LEU A 70 -2.85 -9.56 -8.63
CA LEU A 70 -1.65 -9.55 -9.47
C LEU A 70 -1.04 -10.95 -9.61
N GLY A 71 -0.98 -11.72 -8.51
CA GLY A 71 -0.53 -13.10 -8.53
C GLY A 71 -1.42 -13.99 -9.40
N ALA A 72 -2.75 -13.80 -9.35
CA ALA A 72 -3.67 -14.51 -10.25
C ALA A 72 -3.45 -14.15 -11.72
N GLN A 73 -3.12 -12.89 -12.03
CA GLN A 73 -2.79 -12.46 -13.40
C GLN A 73 -1.49 -13.09 -13.87
N GLY A 74 -0.43 -13.05 -13.06
CA GLY A 74 0.86 -13.66 -13.38
C GLY A 74 0.76 -15.17 -13.58
N LEU A 75 0.03 -15.87 -12.70
CA LEU A 75 -0.23 -17.30 -12.83
C LEU A 75 -0.99 -17.68 -14.11
N ALA A 76 -1.86 -16.78 -14.60
CA ALA A 76 -2.61 -16.98 -15.84
C ALA A 76 -1.87 -16.48 -17.09
N ASP A 77 -0.70 -15.84 -16.95
CA ASP A 77 0.05 -15.31 -18.06
C ASP A 77 0.64 -16.47 -18.90
N PRO A 78 0.44 -16.52 -20.23
CA PRO A 78 1.02 -17.55 -21.09
C PRO A 78 2.55 -17.61 -21.07
N ALA A 79 3.23 -16.54 -20.65
CA ALA A 79 4.67 -16.48 -20.50
C ALA A 79 5.16 -17.05 -19.15
N TYR A 80 4.24 -17.32 -18.21
CA TYR A 80 4.58 -17.98 -16.96
C TYR A 80 5.04 -19.42 -17.22
N ASN A 81 6.24 -19.75 -16.73
CA ASN A 81 6.94 -21.01 -16.95
C ASN A 81 7.36 -21.69 -15.63
N GLY A 82 6.80 -21.23 -14.52
CA GLY A 82 7.06 -21.75 -13.18
C GLY A 82 6.24 -22.98 -12.84
N GLN A 83 6.21 -23.33 -11.56
CA GLN A 83 5.58 -24.55 -11.06
C GLN A 83 4.40 -24.31 -10.12
N ALA A 84 4.03 -23.06 -9.86
CA ALA A 84 2.90 -22.74 -9.02
C ALA A 84 1.58 -23.17 -9.66
N GLU A 85 0.69 -23.72 -8.85
CA GLU A 85 -0.68 -24.07 -9.24
C GLU A 85 -1.72 -23.16 -8.58
N THR A 86 -1.31 -22.43 -7.54
CA THR A 86 -2.16 -21.51 -6.78
C THR A 86 -1.52 -20.12 -6.70
N VAL A 87 -2.33 -19.10 -6.41
CA VAL A 87 -1.84 -17.73 -6.20
C VAL A 87 -0.82 -17.69 -5.06
N THR A 88 -1.08 -18.41 -3.97
CA THR A 88 -0.16 -18.52 -2.82
C THR A 88 1.19 -19.11 -3.26
N ASP A 89 1.18 -20.18 -4.04
CA ASP A 89 2.42 -20.79 -4.56
C ASP A 89 3.15 -19.87 -5.53
N TYR A 90 2.42 -19.10 -6.34
CA TYR A 90 3.00 -18.13 -7.27
C TYR A 90 3.71 -17.01 -6.51
N LEU A 91 3.11 -16.49 -5.44
CA LEU A 91 3.73 -15.47 -4.59
C LEU A 91 4.97 -16.03 -3.87
N ARG A 92 4.92 -17.29 -3.40
CA ARG A 92 6.09 -17.97 -2.83
C ARG A 92 7.22 -18.11 -3.86
N GLU A 93 6.89 -18.57 -5.08
CA GLU A 93 7.88 -18.76 -6.14
C GLU A 93 8.49 -17.42 -6.58
N SER A 94 7.68 -16.37 -6.68
CA SER A 94 8.16 -15.01 -7.00
C SER A 94 9.17 -14.49 -5.98
N ILE A 95 9.06 -14.88 -4.70
CA ILE A 95 10.02 -14.50 -3.64
C ILE A 95 11.27 -15.39 -3.65
N LEU A 96 11.09 -16.69 -3.87
CA LEU A 96 12.17 -17.68 -3.79
C LEU A 96 13.01 -17.78 -5.07
N LYS A 97 12.39 -17.59 -6.23
CA LYS A 97 12.95 -17.76 -7.58
C LYS A 97 12.38 -16.69 -8.54
N PRO A 98 12.60 -15.39 -8.28
CA PRO A 98 12.05 -14.30 -9.09
C PRO A 98 12.46 -14.35 -10.57
N GLU A 99 13.56 -15.03 -10.91
CA GLU A 99 14.03 -15.20 -12.29
C GLU A 99 13.18 -16.15 -13.13
N VAL A 100 12.33 -16.97 -12.51
CA VAL A 100 11.40 -17.87 -13.21
C VAL A 100 10.47 -17.05 -14.08
N TYR A 101 9.82 -16.05 -13.48
CA TYR A 101 8.89 -15.18 -14.18
C TYR A 101 9.02 -13.74 -13.72
N VAL A 102 9.25 -12.86 -14.70
CA VAL A 102 9.36 -11.42 -14.48
C VAL A 102 8.10 -10.76 -15.04
N THR A 103 7.39 -10.04 -14.18
CA THR A 103 6.19 -9.30 -14.58
C THR A 103 6.47 -8.39 -15.78
N PRO A 104 5.64 -8.41 -16.84
CA PRO A 104 5.84 -7.58 -18.01
C PRO A 104 6.04 -6.10 -17.67
N GLY A 105 7.07 -5.49 -18.25
CA GLY A 105 7.42 -4.09 -18.03
C GLY A 105 8.41 -3.83 -16.88
N PHE A 106 8.90 -4.87 -16.20
CA PHE A 106 9.91 -4.76 -15.15
C PHE A 106 11.22 -5.48 -15.52
N GLU A 107 12.31 -5.03 -14.92
CA GLU A 107 13.64 -5.63 -15.09
C GLU A 107 13.85 -6.81 -14.12
N PRO A 108 14.66 -7.83 -14.48
CA PRO A 108 14.95 -9.00 -13.64
C PRO A 108 15.94 -8.67 -12.51
N ILE A 109 15.55 -7.76 -11.61
CA ILE A 109 16.42 -7.23 -10.55
C ILE A 109 15.93 -7.56 -9.13
N MET A 110 14.78 -8.23 -8.98
CA MET A 110 14.35 -8.75 -7.69
C MET A 110 15.32 -9.85 -7.22
N PRO A 111 15.94 -9.73 -6.04
CA PRO A 111 16.84 -10.75 -5.53
C PRO A 111 16.06 -11.99 -5.07
N ALA A 112 16.67 -13.17 -5.19
CA ALA A 112 16.11 -14.41 -4.65
C ALA A 112 16.31 -14.49 -3.13
N TYR A 113 15.24 -14.80 -2.39
CA TYR A 113 15.28 -14.86 -0.91
C TYR A 113 15.47 -16.27 -0.35
N ALA A 114 15.53 -17.31 -1.21
CA ALA A 114 15.57 -18.71 -0.79
C ALA A 114 16.71 -19.08 0.18
N ALA A 115 17.80 -18.31 0.21
CA ALA A 115 18.93 -18.54 1.11
C ALA A 115 18.79 -17.84 2.48
N VAL A 116 17.83 -16.91 2.63
CA VAL A 116 17.76 -16.00 3.79
C VAL A 116 16.41 -15.97 4.49
N ILE A 117 15.34 -16.50 3.87
CA ILE A 117 14.01 -16.57 4.47
C ILE A 117 13.69 -18.02 4.89
N SER A 118 13.14 -18.21 6.09
CA SER A 118 12.62 -19.52 6.51
C SER A 118 11.25 -19.78 5.90
N ASP A 119 10.82 -21.05 5.88
CA ASP A 119 9.49 -21.40 5.36
C ASP A 119 8.35 -20.76 6.16
N GLU A 120 8.50 -20.66 7.48
CA GLU A 120 7.51 -20.03 8.36
C GLU A 120 7.42 -18.52 8.11
N ASP A 121 8.56 -17.84 7.96
CA ASP A 121 8.58 -16.42 7.66
C ASP A 121 8.04 -16.15 6.26
N LEU A 122 8.38 -16.97 5.28
CA LEU A 122 7.80 -16.87 3.94
C LEU A 122 6.27 -17.03 3.97
N ALA A 123 5.75 -17.97 4.76
CA ALA A 123 4.30 -18.15 4.88
C ALA A 123 3.61 -16.91 5.48
N GLU A 124 4.18 -16.30 6.52
CA GLU A 124 3.63 -15.08 7.13
C GLU A 124 3.75 -13.87 6.19
N LEU A 125 4.84 -13.76 5.43
CA LEU A 125 5.03 -12.72 4.42
C LEU A 125 4.00 -12.85 3.29
N VAL A 126 3.81 -14.05 2.74
CA VAL A 126 2.84 -14.28 1.67
C VAL A 126 1.42 -13.98 2.14
N LYS A 127 1.05 -14.40 3.36
CA LYS A 127 -0.24 -14.05 3.96
C LYS A 127 -0.45 -12.54 4.06
N TYR A 128 0.59 -11.78 4.39
CA TYR A 128 0.52 -10.31 4.40
C TYR A 128 0.31 -9.75 2.99
N LEU A 129 1.04 -10.25 1.98
CA LEU A 129 0.89 -9.84 0.58
C LEU A 129 -0.52 -10.12 0.04
N GLU A 130 -1.09 -11.28 0.36
CA GLU A 130 -2.46 -11.64 -0.05
C GLU A 130 -3.52 -10.73 0.59
N ALA A 131 -3.23 -10.13 1.74
CA ALA A 131 -4.11 -9.23 2.45
C ALA A 131 -3.96 -7.74 2.04
N LEU A 132 -3.01 -7.41 1.15
CA LEU A 132 -2.83 -6.05 0.67
C LEU A 132 -4.07 -5.58 -0.12
N PRO A 133 -4.57 -4.35 0.15
CA PRO A 133 -5.78 -3.81 -0.46
C PRO A 133 -5.60 -3.42 -1.93
#